data_AF-A0A924H008-F1
#
_entry.id   AF-A0A924H008-F1
#
_cell.length_a   1.000
_cell.length_b   1.000
_cell.length_c   1.000
_cell.angle_alpha   90.00
_cell.angle_beta   90.00
_cell.angle_gamma   90.00
#
_symmetry.space_group_name_H-M   'P 1'
#
loop_
_entity.id
_entity.type
_entity.pdbx_description
1 polymer ?
#
loop_
_entity_poly.entity_id
_entity_poly.type
_entity_poly.pdbx_seq_one_letter_code
_entity_poly.pdbx_strand_id
1 'polypeptide(L)'
;MIRFLPDTWREALLRPLAMAAPDGNVYVEIMAPDERFVFVALLLLVWLALILKRRSRPAARAPLVLLVVVVLAFVPWLATSGNGRYFIPFLLLVGPLCVALVYWLPWTRAARMALVAGMLLVQGYVTLDVMPWMSWNLGSWREAPYIDLPLPPQHRAVPATYVTITSMSYSLIAPQFHPAAHWVNLSALLEDDQLSVESRRAHELFAASQRLFLVVPSTKFIDEKGQPEPELVDSIDKQIGAHRLGLQRPAVCELVPSKTMARLALGKLENASPTLVAKVGFWICPLRFPVAPPPAQERDTRLDPVFDTIERSCPRFFPPGTAVTAKIANGSLRNYAGADMKLYIFDDGKVYYKYWRALNPVPIASIADVEKPAFAMDCGSIRGRSGLPWERTL
;
A
#
# COMPACT_ATOMS: atom_id res chain seq x y z
N MET A 1 2.70 -4.92 -2.89
CA MET A 1 3.48 -3.74 -2.47
C MET A 1 3.63 -2.88 -3.71
N ILE A 2 3.20 -1.63 -3.64
CA ILE A 2 3.15 -0.75 -4.81
C ILE A 2 4.56 -0.53 -5.32
N ARG A 3 4.80 -0.95 -6.57
CA ARG A 3 6.07 -0.73 -7.27
C ARG A 3 5.90 0.47 -8.20
N PHE A 4 6.46 1.60 -7.80
CA PHE A 4 6.52 2.85 -8.59
C PHE A 4 7.61 2.75 -9.66
N LEU A 5 7.49 1.73 -10.51
CA LEU A 5 8.43 1.49 -11.60
C LEU A 5 8.02 2.35 -12.80
N PRO A 6 8.92 3.21 -13.32
CA PRO A 6 8.64 3.94 -14.55
C PRO A 6 8.51 2.98 -15.73
N ASP A 7 7.52 3.22 -16.58
CA ASP A 7 7.27 2.38 -17.76
C ASP A 7 8.10 2.81 -18.97
N THR A 8 8.61 4.04 -18.93
CA THR A 8 9.48 4.59 -19.97
C THR A 8 10.67 5.31 -19.36
N TRP A 9 11.75 5.46 -20.12
CA TRP A 9 12.89 6.30 -19.74
C TRP A 9 12.49 7.74 -19.49
N ARG A 10 11.48 8.23 -20.22
CA ARG A 10 10.92 9.57 -20.02
C ARG A 10 10.30 9.72 -18.63
N GLU A 11 9.49 8.75 -18.20
CA GLU A 11 8.95 8.72 -16.84
C GLU A 11 10.06 8.63 -15.79
N ALA A 12 11.07 7.80 -16.01
CA ALA A 12 12.20 7.65 -15.10
C ALA A 12 12.96 8.98 -14.93
N LEU A 13 13.26 9.64 -16.05
CA LEU A 13 13.99 10.91 -16.09
C LEU A 13 13.20 12.07 -15.49
N LEU A 14 11.89 12.12 -15.75
CA LEU A 14 11.01 13.18 -15.27
C LEU A 14 10.44 12.88 -13.88
N ARG A 15 10.70 11.71 -13.30
CA ARG A 15 10.20 11.35 -11.96
C ARG A 15 10.57 12.36 -10.88
N PRO A 16 11.80 12.90 -10.79
CA PRO A 16 12.12 13.93 -9.79
C PRO A 16 11.23 15.16 -9.92
N LEU A 17 10.91 15.58 -11.15
CA LEU A 17 10.00 16.71 -11.40
C LEU A 17 8.55 16.34 -11.11
N ALA A 18 8.15 15.10 -11.41
CA ALA A 18 6.82 14.58 -11.09
C ALA A 18 6.54 14.60 -9.59
N MET A 19 7.56 14.50 -8.72
CA MET A 19 7.38 14.57 -7.27
C MET A 19 6.78 15.89 -6.79
N ALA A 20 6.87 16.97 -7.57
CA ALA A 20 6.25 18.25 -7.25
C ALA A 20 4.71 18.23 -7.39
N ALA A 21 4.16 17.29 -8.17
CA ALA A 21 2.72 17.22 -8.34
C ALA A 21 2.01 16.87 -7.01
N PRO A 22 0.87 17.50 -6.70
CA PRO A 22 0.08 17.21 -5.50
C PRO A 22 -0.71 15.90 -5.65
N ASP A 23 -0.09 14.86 -6.21
CA ASP A 23 -0.71 13.58 -6.48
C ASP A 23 -0.25 12.54 -5.47
N GLY A 24 -1.18 11.68 -5.02
CA GLY A 24 -0.81 10.43 -4.39
C GLY A 24 -0.16 9.49 -5.41
N ASN A 25 0.65 8.55 -4.93
CA ASN A 25 1.27 7.50 -5.76
C ASN A 25 2.30 7.97 -6.77
N VAL A 26 2.89 9.15 -6.61
CA VAL A 26 4.02 9.55 -7.44
C VAL A 26 5.29 8.81 -7.01
N TYR A 27 5.53 8.81 -5.70
CA TYR A 27 6.65 8.10 -5.07
C TYR A 27 6.29 7.62 -3.66
N VAL A 28 5.26 8.18 -3.02
CA VAL A 28 4.67 7.67 -1.78
C VAL A 28 3.16 7.54 -1.93
N GLU A 29 2.54 6.80 -1.00
CA GLU A 29 1.11 6.45 -1.06
C GLU A 29 0.18 7.65 -0.85
N ILE A 30 0.63 8.65 -0.10
CA ILE A 30 -0.11 9.89 0.18
C ILE A 30 0.29 10.96 -0.83
N MET A 31 -0.53 12.02 -0.93
CA MET A 31 -0.11 13.24 -1.61
C MET A 31 1.05 13.85 -0.80
N ALA A 32 2.24 13.93 -1.40
CA ALA A 32 3.43 14.47 -0.78
C ALA A 32 4.23 15.27 -1.81
N PRO A 33 3.72 16.42 -2.26
CA PRO A 33 4.43 17.23 -3.25
C PRO A 33 5.81 17.71 -2.73
N ASP A 34 6.83 17.56 -3.56
CA ASP A 34 8.22 17.87 -3.27
C ASP A 34 8.84 18.72 -4.39
N GLU A 35 8.83 20.04 -4.19
CA GLU A 35 9.33 21.04 -5.13
C GLU A 35 10.86 21.11 -5.15
N ARG A 36 11.55 20.46 -4.21
CA ARG A 36 13.01 20.59 -4.06
C ARG A 36 13.75 20.13 -5.32
N PHE A 37 13.25 19.13 -6.03
CA PHE A 37 13.83 18.68 -7.29
C PHE A 37 13.63 19.67 -8.44
N VAL A 38 12.48 20.36 -8.48
CA VAL A 38 12.24 21.46 -9.42
C VAL A 38 13.22 22.60 -9.13
N PHE A 39 13.44 22.94 -7.86
CA PHE A 39 14.42 23.95 -7.47
C PHE A 39 15.84 23.56 -7.90
N VAL A 40 16.27 22.32 -7.66
CA VAL A 40 17.58 21.83 -8.13
C VAL A 40 17.69 21.98 -9.65
N ALA A 41 16.69 21.56 -10.43
CA ALA A 41 16.72 21.67 -11.88
C ALA A 41 16.85 23.13 -12.35
N LEU A 42 16.04 24.04 -11.80
CA LEU A 42 16.11 25.47 -12.13
C LEU A 42 17.44 26.10 -11.74
N LEU A 43 17.97 25.76 -10.55
CA LEU A 43 19.27 26.27 -10.09
C LEU A 43 20.42 25.78 -10.97
N LEU A 44 20.38 24.52 -11.42
CA LEU A 44 21.36 23.99 -12.37
C LEU A 44 21.30 24.71 -13.73
N LEU A 45 20.10 25.02 -14.23
CA LEU A 45 19.93 25.79 -15.46
C LEU A 45 20.48 27.22 -15.32
N VAL A 46 20.20 27.89 -14.21
CA VAL A 46 20.75 29.23 -13.91
C VAL A 46 22.27 29.17 -13.82
N TRP A 47 22.81 28.19 -13.11
CA TRP A 47 24.25 27.99 -12.98
C TRP A 47 24.92 27.73 -14.33
N LEU A 48 24.35 26.86 -15.16
CA LEU A 48 24.83 26.60 -16.52
C LEU A 48 24.84 27.88 -17.37
N ALA A 49 23.77 28.67 -17.34
CA ALA A 49 23.71 29.95 -18.05
C ALA A 49 24.79 30.94 -17.58
N LEU A 50 25.12 30.94 -16.29
CA LEU A 50 26.18 31.78 -15.72
C LEU A 50 27.59 31.31 -16.12
N ILE A 51 27.81 30.01 -16.24
CA ILE A 51 29.06 29.44 -16.78
C ILE A 51 29.24 29.86 -18.24
N LEU A 52 28.19 29.71 -19.06
CA LEU A 52 28.24 30.10 -20.47
C LEU A 52 28.54 31.59 -20.65
N LYS A 53 28.07 32.43 -19.71
CA LYS A 53 28.39 33.86 -19.65
C LYS A 53 29.73 34.20 -18.99
N ARG A 54 30.53 33.20 -18.60
CA ARG A 54 31.81 33.34 -17.88
C ARG A 54 31.72 34.16 -16.58
N ARG A 55 30.55 34.15 -15.93
CA ARG A 55 30.29 34.86 -14.66
C ARG A 55 30.30 33.92 -13.45
N SER A 56 30.58 32.63 -13.64
CA SER A 56 30.58 31.67 -12.55
C SER A 56 31.91 31.68 -11.80
N ARG A 57 31.81 31.48 -10.48
CA ARG A 57 32.96 31.11 -9.65
C ARG A 57 33.36 29.65 -9.94
N PRO A 58 34.63 29.27 -9.70
CA PRO A 58 35.01 27.86 -9.71
C PRO A 58 34.15 27.09 -8.70
N ALA A 59 33.54 26.00 -9.16
CA ALA A 59 32.64 25.21 -8.34
C ALA A 59 33.41 24.54 -7.19
N ALA A 60 32.89 24.65 -5.98
CA ALA A 60 33.38 23.80 -4.88
C ALA A 60 33.04 22.32 -5.20
N ARG A 61 33.87 21.37 -4.76
CA ARG A 61 33.61 19.95 -5.06
C ARG A 61 32.36 19.41 -4.36
N ALA A 62 32.04 19.91 -3.16
CA ALA A 62 31.04 19.28 -2.29
C ALA A 62 29.59 19.24 -2.86
N PRO A 63 29.00 20.33 -3.39
CA PRO A 63 27.64 20.29 -3.96
C PRO A 63 27.55 19.48 -5.25
N LEU A 64 28.62 19.42 -6.06
CA LEU A 64 28.70 18.51 -7.21
C LEU A 64 28.73 17.06 -6.74
N VAL A 65 29.53 16.74 -5.71
CA VAL A 65 29.55 15.39 -5.11
C VAL A 65 28.16 15.03 -4.58
N LEU A 66 27.50 15.95 -3.88
CA LEU A 66 26.15 15.72 -3.35
C LEU A 66 25.12 15.48 -4.47
N LEU A 67 25.17 16.28 -5.53
CA LEU A 67 24.34 16.08 -6.71
C LEU A 67 24.57 14.70 -7.34
N VAL A 68 25.83 14.32 -7.54
CA VAL A 68 26.21 13.02 -8.11
C VAL A 68 25.72 11.88 -7.22
N VAL A 69 25.89 11.97 -5.90
CA VAL A 69 25.39 10.96 -4.95
C VAL A 69 23.87 10.82 -5.06
N VAL A 70 23.12 11.92 -5.08
CA VAL A 70 21.66 11.89 -5.22
C VAL A 70 21.27 11.26 -6.56
N VAL A 71 21.84 11.71 -7.68
CA VAL A 71 21.54 11.18 -9.03
C VAL A 71 21.87 9.70 -9.15
N LEU A 72 23.03 9.26 -8.64
CA LEU A 72 23.41 7.86 -8.67
C LEU A 72 22.50 7.00 -7.79
N ALA A 73 22.01 7.52 -6.67
CA ALA A 73 21.08 6.82 -5.79
C ALA A 73 19.68 6.66 -6.42
N PHE A 74 19.27 7.56 -7.32
CA PHE A 74 18.00 7.45 -8.05
C PHE A 74 17.93 6.17 -8.89
N VAL A 75 19.05 5.73 -9.46
CA VAL A 75 19.10 4.56 -10.36
C VAL A 75 18.67 3.26 -9.66
N PRO A 76 19.36 2.80 -8.58
CA PRO A 76 18.95 1.59 -7.88
C PRO A 76 17.59 1.75 -7.18
N TRP A 77 17.25 2.97 -6.73
CA TRP A 77 15.95 3.23 -6.13
C TRP A 77 14.79 3.00 -7.11
N LEU A 78 14.87 3.59 -8.31
CA LEU A 78 13.89 3.39 -9.38
C LEU A 78 13.92 1.97 -9.95
N ALA A 79 15.08 1.31 -10.00
CA ALA A 79 15.18 -0.05 -10.50
C ALA A 79 14.52 -1.10 -9.56
N THR A 80 14.45 -0.81 -8.25
CA THR A 80 13.97 -1.77 -7.26
C THR A 80 12.51 -1.54 -6.86
N SER A 81 12.14 -0.32 -6.49
CA SER A 81 10.82 -0.04 -5.93
C SER A 81 10.19 1.28 -6.37
N GLY A 82 11.00 2.33 -6.56
CA GLY A 82 10.54 3.71 -6.69
C GLY A 82 9.73 4.22 -5.50
N ASN A 83 9.75 3.52 -4.35
CA ASN A 83 8.99 3.91 -3.17
C ASN A 83 9.83 4.85 -2.29
N GLY A 84 9.31 6.05 -2.06
CA GLY A 84 9.96 7.13 -1.33
C GLY A 84 10.36 6.77 0.09
N ARG A 85 9.70 5.78 0.73
CA ARG A 85 10.08 5.28 2.06
C ARG A 85 11.52 4.77 2.10
N TYR A 86 11.99 4.20 1.00
CA TYR A 86 13.36 3.70 0.87
C TYR A 86 14.35 4.76 0.35
N PHE A 87 13.84 5.93 -0.03
CA PHE A 87 14.65 7.04 -0.56
C PHE A 87 14.77 8.23 0.40
N ILE A 88 14.16 8.14 1.60
CA ILE A 88 14.16 9.21 2.62
C ILE A 88 15.55 9.82 2.86
N PRO A 89 16.64 9.04 3.05
CA PRO A 89 17.96 9.62 3.29
C PRO A 89 18.38 10.59 2.17
N PHE A 90 18.13 10.25 0.91
CA PHE A 90 18.47 11.10 -0.23
C PHE A 90 17.52 12.27 -0.40
N LEU A 91 16.23 12.09 -0.10
CA LEU A 91 15.25 13.19 -0.03
C LEU A 91 15.69 14.26 0.99
N LEU A 92 16.25 13.85 2.14
CA LEU A 92 16.78 14.78 3.14
C LEU A 92 18.00 15.57 2.64
N LEU A 93 18.80 14.99 1.74
CA LEU A 93 19.98 15.65 1.15
C LEU A 93 19.63 16.71 0.09
N VAL A 94 18.45 16.65 -0.52
CA VAL A 94 18.04 17.60 -1.58
C VAL A 94 17.91 19.02 -1.02
N GLY A 95 17.42 19.18 0.21
CA GLY A 95 17.30 20.50 0.86
C GLY A 95 18.65 21.21 1.00
N PRO A 96 19.65 20.59 1.66
CA PRO A 96 21.02 21.11 1.71
C PRO A 96 21.63 21.34 0.33
N LEU A 97 21.36 20.47 -0.66
CA LEU A 97 21.80 20.65 -2.04
C LEU A 97 21.24 21.95 -2.65
N CYS A 98 19.95 22.25 -2.49
CA CYS A 98 19.36 23.52 -2.94
C CYS A 98 20.09 24.73 -2.36
N VAL A 99 20.32 24.74 -1.04
CA VAL A 99 21.03 25.85 -0.36
C VAL A 99 22.46 26.00 -0.88
N ALA A 100 23.15 24.88 -1.08
CA ALA A 100 24.52 24.89 -1.59
C ALA A 100 24.60 25.40 -3.04
N LEU A 101 23.63 25.05 -3.89
CA LEU A 101 23.53 25.56 -5.26
C LEU A 101 23.20 27.07 -5.27
N VAL A 102 22.32 27.55 -4.39
CA VAL A 102 22.06 29.00 -4.23
C VAL A 102 23.31 29.75 -3.79
N TYR A 103 24.10 29.17 -2.88
CA TYR A 103 25.34 29.78 -2.41
C TYR A 103 26.35 30.03 -3.56
N TRP A 104 26.31 29.22 -4.61
CA TRP A 104 27.16 29.37 -5.80
C TRP A 104 26.76 30.47 -6.76
N LEU A 105 25.53 30.97 -6.67
CA LEU A 105 25.11 32.06 -7.54
C LEU A 105 25.96 33.31 -7.22
N PRO A 106 26.46 34.04 -8.23
CA PRO A 106 27.26 35.25 -8.05
C PRO A 106 26.41 36.46 -7.63
N TRP A 107 25.37 36.23 -6.83
CA TRP A 107 24.44 37.23 -6.33
C TRP A 107 24.84 37.74 -4.95
N THR A 108 24.22 38.84 -4.54
CA THR A 108 24.39 39.42 -3.20
C THR A 108 23.85 38.48 -2.12
N ARG A 109 24.32 38.64 -0.88
CA ARG A 109 23.82 37.86 0.26
C ARG A 109 22.31 37.99 0.43
N ALA A 110 21.77 39.21 0.30
CA ALA A 110 20.34 39.47 0.43
C ALA A 110 19.53 38.71 -0.63
N ALA A 111 19.95 38.73 -1.90
CA ALA A 111 19.27 37.99 -2.97
C ALA A 111 19.28 36.47 -2.75
N ARG A 112 20.40 35.91 -2.27
CA ARG A 112 20.49 34.48 -1.93
C ARG A 112 19.56 34.12 -0.78
N MET A 113 19.54 34.92 0.29
CA MET A 113 18.66 34.70 1.43
C MET A 113 17.18 34.81 1.03
N ALA A 114 16.83 35.79 0.20
CA ALA A 114 15.49 35.94 -0.34
C ALA A 114 15.08 34.73 -1.17
N LEU A 115 15.98 34.19 -2.00
CA LEU A 115 15.71 32.98 -2.78
C LEU A 115 15.51 31.74 -1.89
N VAL A 116 16.36 31.54 -0.87
CA VAL A 116 16.18 30.45 0.10
C VAL A 116 14.85 30.59 0.84
N ALA A 117 14.52 31.78 1.31
CA ALA A 117 13.24 32.05 1.95
C ALA A 117 12.06 31.76 1.00
N GLY A 118 12.15 32.19 -0.26
CA GLY A 118 11.15 31.91 -1.28
C GLY A 118 10.94 30.41 -1.51
N MET A 119 12.01 29.62 -1.64
CA MET A 119 11.91 28.16 -1.78
C MET A 119 11.23 27.51 -0.56
N LEU A 120 11.57 27.95 0.66
CA LEU A 120 10.93 27.47 1.89
C LEU A 120 9.44 27.84 1.94
N LEU A 121 9.09 29.05 1.52
CA LEU A 121 7.70 29.50 1.44
C LEU A 121 6.90 28.69 0.44
N VAL A 122 7.44 28.44 -0.76
CA VAL A 122 6.76 27.62 -1.78
C VAL A 122 6.57 26.18 -1.31
N GLN A 123 7.63 25.52 -0.83
CA GLN A 123 7.51 24.16 -0.30
C GLN A 123 6.56 24.10 0.90
N GLY A 124 6.64 25.09 1.79
CA GLY A 124 5.77 25.21 2.95
C GLY A 124 4.31 25.36 2.55
N TYR A 125 4.01 26.27 1.60
CA TYR A 125 2.67 26.48 1.07
C TYR A 125 2.08 25.20 0.45
N VAL A 126 2.83 24.56 -0.45
CA VAL A 126 2.39 23.33 -1.14
C VAL A 126 2.18 22.17 -0.15
N THR A 127 3.01 22.07 0.89
CA THR A 127 2.83 21.08 1.96
C THR A 127 1.59 21.38 2.82
N LEU A 128 1.32 22.65 3.10
CA LEU A 128 0.15 23.07 3.86
C LEU A 128 -1.15 22.87 3.08
N ASP A 129 -1.15 23.10 1.77
CA ASP A 129 -2.32 22.94 0.90
C ASP A 129 -2.81 21.49 0.87
N VAL A 130 -1.88 20.53 0.81
CA VAL A 130 -2.20 19.10 0.81
C VAL A 130 -2.59 18.55 2.19
N MET A 131 -2.31 19.29 3.27
CA MET A 131 -2.54 18.90 4.68
C MET A 131 -2.27 17.41 4.99
N PRO A 132 -1.05 16.89 4.72
CA PRO A 132 -0.75 15.46 4.86
C PRO A 132 -1.01 14.94 6.29
N TRP A 133 -0.92 15.82 7.29
CA TRP A 133 -1.11 15.55 8.72
C TRP A 133 -2.52 15.07 9.11
N MET A 134 -3.54 15.37 8.30
CA MET A 134 -4.92 14.93 8.53
C MET A 134 -5.40 13.86 7.55
N SER A 135 -4.57 13.54 6.55
CA SER A 135 -5.00 12.71 5.42
C SER A 135 -5.18 11.22 5.78
N TRP A 136 -4.56 10.76 6.86
CA TRP A 136 -4.64 9.40 7.36
C TRP A 136 -4.87 9.53 8.87
N ASN A 137 -5.80 8.78 9.45
CA ASN A 137 -5.89 8.61 10.90
C ASN A 137 -4.62 7.89 11.38
N LEU A 138 -3.48 8.58 11.36
CA LEU A 138 -2.21 8.09 11.85
C LEU A 138 -2.27 8.29 13.36
N GLY A 139 -2.47 7.20 14.09
CA GLY A 139 -2.31 7.21 15.54
C GLY A 139 -0.95 7.84 15.88
N SER A 140 -0.90 8.70 16.89
CA SER A 140 0.35 9.37 17.26
C SER A 140 1.32 8.38 17.91
N TRP A 141 2.47 8.13 17.28
CA TRP A 141 3.53 7.25 17.81
C TRP A 141 4.36 7.97 18.89
N ARG A 142 3.70 8.51 19.91
CA ARG A 142 4.36 9.30 20.97
C ARG A 142 4.84 8.42 22.12
N GLU A 143 3.98 7.52 22.57
CA GLU A 143 4.22 6.68 23.74
C GLU A 143 3.80 5.25 23.44
N ALA A 144 4.60 4.28 23.89
CA ALA A 144 4.25 2.87 23.80
C ALA A 144 3.31 2.50 24.97
N PRO A 145 2.34 1.61 24.78
CA PRO A 145 2.01 0.94 23.52
C PRO A 145 1.31 1.87 22.51
N TYR A 146 1.71 1.81 21.23
CA TYR A 146 1.16 2.68 20.18
C TYR A 146 -0.31 2.42 19.86
N ILE A 147 -0.78 1.21 20.17
CA ILE A 147 -2.19 0.82 20.14
C ILE A 147 -2.47 0.25 21.53
N ASP A 148 -3.28 0.93 22.34
CA ASP A 148 -3.66 0.41 23.65
C ASP A 148 -4.51 -0.84 23.48
N LEU A 149 -4.06 -1.94 24.07
CA LEU A 149 -4.82 -3.17 24.13
C LEU A 149 -4.80 -3.68 25.57
N PRO A 150 -5.85 -3.42 26.37
CA PRO A 150 -5.98 -3.90 27.74
C PRO A 150 -6.19 -5.42 27.74
N LEU A 151 -5.13 -6.14 27.43
CA LEU A 151 -5.17 -7.57 27.20
C LEU A 151 -5.53 -8.32 28.49
N PRO A 152 -6.47 -9.27 28.40
CA PRO A 152 -6.73 -10.22 29.46
C PRO A 152 -5.45 -10.97 29.88
N PRO A 153 -5.27 -11.30 31.18
CA PRO A 153 -4.06 -11.93 31.68
C PRO A 153 -3.66 -13.21 30.94
N GLN A 154 -4.63 -13.99 30.45
CA GLN A 154 -4.36 -15.25 29.75
C GLN A 154 -3.51 -15.08 28.47
N HIS A 155 -3.60 -13.93 27.80
CA HIS A 155 -2.86 -13.64 26.56
C HIS A 155 -1.43 -13.17 26.80
N ARG A 156 -1.15 -12.69 28.03
CA ARG A 156 0.18 -12.27 28.48
C ARG A 156 0.94 -13.38 29.19
N ALA A 157 0.23 -14.25 29.89
CA ALA A 157 0.82 -15.27 30.76
C ALA A 157 1.18 -16.57 30.04
N VAL A 158 0.49 -16.90 28.93
CA VAL A 158 0.68 -18.18 28.24
C VAL A 158 0.95 -17.94 26.75
N PRO A 159 1.99 -18.57 26.17
CA PRO A 159 2.27 -18.47 24.75
C PRO A 159 1.11 -19.07 23.92
N ALA A 160 0.85 -18.45 22.78
CA ALA A 160 -0.13 -18.91 21.80
C ALA A 160 0.29 -18.43 20.40
N THR A 161 -0.34 -19.01 19.38
CA THR A 161 -0.20 -18.54 18.00
C THR A 161 -1.40 -17.67 17.65
N TYR A 162 -1.14 -16.46 17.19
CA TYR A 162 -2.13 -15.47 16.79
C TYR A 162 -2.12 -15.31 15.28
N VAL A 163 -3.31 -15.35 14.71
CA VAL A 163 -3.55 -15.29 13.27
C VAL A 163 -4.29 -14.00 12.96
N THR A 164 -3.85 -13.25 11.95
CA THR A 164 -4.57 -12.08 11.43
C THR A 164 -4.97 -12.32 9.98
N ILE A 165 -6.06 -11.71 9.53
CA ILE A 165 -6.63 -11.95 8.18
C ILE A 165 -6.78 -10.67 7.34
N THR A 166 -6.47 -9.51 7.93
CA THR A 166 -6.54 -8.24 7.22
C THR A 166 -5.21 -7.93 6.55
N SER A 167 -5.22 -7.03 5.56
CA SER A 167 -3.99 -6.52 4.94
C SER A 167 -3.05 -5.86 5.94
N MET A 168 -3.56 -5.33 7.06
CA MET A 168 -2.75 -4.91 8.20
C MET A 168 -2.44 -6.12 9.08
N SER A 169 -1.16 -6.38 9.32
CA SER A 169 -0.71 -7.49 10.18
C SER A 169 -0.98 -7.25 11.66
N TYR A 170 -1.23 -5.99 12.06
CA TYR A 170 -1.33 -5.55 13.44
C TYR A 170 -0.09 -5.92 14.29
N SER A 171 1.09 -5.97 13.69
CA SER A 171 2.33 -6.30 14.41
C SER A 171 2.67 -5.35 15.57
N LEU A 172 2.07 -4.16 15.62
CA LEU A 172 2.26 -3.19 16.71
C LEU A 172 1.61 -3.59 18.03
N ILE A 173 0.60 -4.47 18.02
CA ILE A 173 0.03 -5.00 19.26
C ILE A 173 0.79 -6.23 19.76
N ALA A 174 1.56 -6.91 18.91
CA ALA A 174 2.26 -8.16 19.25
C ALA A 174 3.14 -8.07 20.51
N PRO A 175 3.92 -6.99 20.75
CA PRO A 175 4.74 -6.88 21.97
C PRO A 175 3.95 -6.80 23.29
N GLN A 176 2.63 -6.60 23.24
CA GLN A 176 1.77 -6.58 24.43
C GLN A 176 1.30 -7.98 24.85
N PHE A 177 1.49 -8.99 24.01
CA PHE A 177 1.16 -10.39 24.28
C PHE A 177 2.36 -11.12 24.91
N HIS A 178 2.20 -12.41 25.22
CA HIS A 178 3.29 -13.23 25.73
C HIS A 178 4.54 -13.16 24.81
N PRO A 179 5.78 -12.99 25.32
CA PRO A 179 6.98 -12.81 24.50
C PRO A 179 7.30 -13.97 23.55
N ALA A 180 6.90 -15.20 23.92
CA ALA A 180 7.02 -16.40 23.08
C ALA A 180 5.78 -16.67 22.21
N ALA A 181 4.90 -15.69 22.02
CA ALA A 181 3.77 -15.81 21.11
C ALA A 181 4.22 -15.75 19.65
N HIS A 182 3.56 -16.50 18.78
CA HIS A 182 3.80 -16.45 17.35
C HIS A 182 2.70 -15.66 16.64
N TRP A 183 3.06 -15.01 15.53
CA TRP A 183 2.14 -14.17 14.76
C TRP A 183 2.20 -14.55 13.28
N VAL A 184 1.04 -14.84 12.70
CA VAL A 184 0.90 -15.19 11.28
C VAL A 184 -0.19 -14.33 10.65
N ASN A 185 0.10 -13.67 9.53
CA ASN A 185 -0.90 -12.94 8.77
C ASN A 185 -1.27 -13.73 7.51
N LEU A 186 -2.50 -14.24 7.44
CA LEU A 186 -2.98 -15.04 6.30
C LEU A 186 -3.07 -14.22 5.02
N SER A 187 -3.26 -12.90 5.09
CA SER A 187 -3.31 -12.05 3.89
C SER A 187 -1.99 -12.00 3.10
N ALA A 188 -0.89 -12.45 3.70
CA ALA A 188 0.41 -12.55 3.08
C ALA A 188 0.76 -13.97 2.60
N LEU A 189 -0.10 -14.96 2.85
CA LEU A 189 0.14 -16.36 2.51
C LEU A 189 -0.66 -16.78 1.28
N LEU A 190 -0.16 -17.80 0.59
CA LEU A 190 -0.97 -18.52 -0.40
C LEU A 190 -1.89 -19.51 0.33
N GLU A 191 -3.10 -19.68 -0.19
CA GLU A 191 -4.09 -20.63 0.34
C GLU A 191 -3.57 -22.07 0.29
N ASP A 192 -2.91 -22.44 -0.82
CA ASP A 192 -2.31 -23.76 -1.00
C ASP A 192 -0.96 -23.87 -0.30
N ASP A 193 -0.89 -24.74 0.72
CA ASP A 193 0.32 -25.00 1.47
C ASP A 193 1.41 -25.67 0.63
N GLN A 194 1.08 -26.36 -0.46
CA GLN A 194 2.08 -27.02 -1.30
C GLN A 194 2.86 -26.04 -2.18
N LEU A 195 2.28 -24.87 -2.47
CA LEU A 195 2.83 -23.90 -3.41
C LEU A 195 3.86 -22.94 -2.80
N SER A 196 3.86 -22.75 -1.47
CA SER A 196 4.76 -21.80 -0.78
C SER A 196 5.39 -22.41 0.46
N VAL A 197 6.71 -22.20 0.60
CA VAL A 197 7.47 -22.60 1.80
C VAL A 197 6.92 -21.90 3.04
N GLU A 198 6.53 -20.63 2.91
CA GLU A 198 5.93 -19.82 3.95
C GLU A 198 4.57 -20.38 4.37
N SER A 199 3.72 -20.76 3.41
CA SER A 199 2.44 -21.41 3.69
C SER A 199 2.63 -22.75 4.40
N ARG A 200 3.59 -23.61 3.99
CA ARG A 200 3.92 -24.85 4.72
C ARG A 200 4.32 -24.59 6.17
N ARG A 201 5.27 -23.67 6.39
CA ARG A 201 5.75 -23.32 7.73
C ARG A 201 4.62 -22.79 8.62
N ALA A 202 3.70 -22.01 8.07
CA ALA A 202 2.53 -21.54 8.80
C ALA A 202 1.63 -22.70 9.22
N HIS A 203 1.35 -23.65 8.33
CA HIS A 203 0.52 -24.82 8.64
C HIS A 203 1.18 -25.77 9.66
N GLU A 204 2.51 -25.97 9.56
CA GLU A 204 3.29 -26.70 10.56
C GLU A 204 3.20 -26.03 11.94
N LEU A 205 3.30 -24.69 11.97
CA LEU A 205 3.14 -23.91 13.19
C LEU A 205 1.72 -24.04 13.76
N PHE A 206 0.68 -24.00 12.92
CA PHE A 206 -0.70 -24.20 13.36
C PHE A 206 -0.91 -25.60 13.96
N ALA A 207 -0.38 -26.64 13.30
CA ALA A 207 -0.44 -28.02 13.78
C ALA A 207 0.27 -28.21 15.13
N ALA A 208 1.39 -27.52 15.36
CA ALA A 208 2.15 -27.58 16.60
C ALA A 208 1.57 -26.71 17.73
N SER A 209 0.63 -25.81 17.42
CA SER A 209 0.10 -24.85 18.39
C SER A 209 -1.00 -25.43 19.25
N GLN A 210 -0.80 -25.49 20.56
CA GLN A 210 -1.85 -25.89 21.51
C GLN A 210 -2.96 -24.84 21.65
N ARG A 211 -2.62 -23.56 21.42
CA ARG A 211 -3.54 -22.42 21.52
C ARG A 211 -3.41 -21.57 20.28
N LEU A 212 -4.49 -21.49 19.51
CA LEU A 212 -4.56 -20.79 18.25
C LEU A 212 -5.72 -19.79 18.30
N PHE A 213 -5.45 -18.53 18.00
CA PHE A 213 -6.44 -17.46 18.07
C PHE A 213 -6.43 -16.61 16.79
N LEU A 214 -7.61 -16.20 16.34
CA LEU A 214 -7.79 -15.16 15.36
C LEU A 214 -7.81 -13.81 16.07
N VAL A 215 -7.04 -12.85 15.58
CA VAL A 215 -7.07 -11.45 16.02
C VAL A 215 -7.53 -10.58 14.86
N VAL A 216 -8.69 -9.97 15.00
CA VAL A 216 -9.30 -9.12 13.97
C VAL A 216 -9.89 -7.86 14.59
N PRO A 217 -9.86 -6.71 13.90
CA PRO A 217 -10.54 -5.52 14.38
C PRO A 217 -12.04 -5.79 14.50
N SER A 218 -12.68 -5.26 15.53
CA SER A 218 -14.14 -5.28 15.59
C SER A 218 -14.74 -4.39 14.50
N THR A 219 -15.92 -4.76 14.02
CA THR A 219 -16.64 -4.03 12.97
C THR A 219 -18.02 -3.59 13.46
N LYS A 220 -18.79 -2.93 12.60
CA LYS A 220 -20.18 -2.56 12.91
C LYS A 220 -21.14 -3.76 13.06
N PHE A 221 -20.74 -4.95 12.60
CA PHE A 221 -21.53 -6.19 12.66
C PHE A 221 -21.27 -6.90 14.00
N ILE A 222 -21.75 -6.28 15.07
CA ILE A 222 -21.51 -6.69 16.45
C ILE A 222 -22.84 -6.72 17.20
N ASP A 223 -23.13 -7.84 17.86
CA ASP A 223 -24.37 -8.01 18.60
C ASP A 223 -24.39 -7.18 19.91
N GLU A 224 -25.47 -7.34 20.69
CA GLU A 224 -25.61 -6.68 21.99
C GLU A 224 -24.58 -7.16 23.03
N LYS A 225 -24.06 -8.39 22.88
CA LYS A 225 -23.09 -9.01 23.78
C LYS A 225 -21.64 -8.76 23.37
N GLY A 226 -21.41 -8.00 22.30
CA GLY A 226 -20.08 -7.70 21.79
C GLY A 226 -19.48 -8.81 20.92
N GLN A 227 -20.27 -9.80 20.51
CA GLN A 227 -19.87 -10.90 19.63
C GLN A 227 -20.06 -10.50 18.16
N PRO A 228 -19.24 -11.06 17.23
CA PRO A 228 -19.51 -10.92 15.81
C PRO A 228 -20.87 -11.54 15.46
N GLU A 229 -21.64 -10.87 14.61
CA GLU A 229 -22.91 -11.41 14.09
C GLU A 229 -22.68 -12.74 13.32
N PRO A 230 -23.67 -13.66 13.28
CA PRO A 230 -23.50 -14.97 12.64
C PRO A 230 -23.02 -14.91 11.18
N GLU A 231 -23.52 -13.95 10.41
CA GLU A 231 -23.13 -13.74 9.01
C GLU A 231 -21.65 -13.34 8.89
N LEU A 232 -21.15 -12.53 9.83
CA LEU A 232 -19.75 -12.15 9.87
C LEU A 232 -18.87 -13.34 10.28
N VAL A 233 -19.32 -14.16 11.24
CA VAL A 233 -18.65 -15.41 11.63
C VAL A 233 -18.48 -16.34 10.43
N ASP A 234 -19.54 -16.51 9.62
CA ASP A 234 -19.50 -17.36 8.43
C ASP A 234 -18.61 -16.77 7.33
N SER A 235 -18.59 -15.43 7.17
CA SER A 235 -17.67 -14.76 6.26
C SER A 235 -16.21 -14.94 6.70
N ILE A 236 -15.92 -14.87 8.00
CA ILE A 236 -14.58 -15.12 8.54
C ILE A 236 -14.17 -16.57 8.29
N ASP A 237 -15.03 -17.53 8.64
CA ASP A 237 -14.79 -18.96 8.42
C ASP A 237 -14.51 -19.28 6.95
N LYS A 238 -15.24 -18.65 6.02
CA LYS A 238 -14.98 -18.78 4.58
C LYS A 238 -13.58 -18.26 4.20
N GLN A 239 -13.15 -17.14 4.79
CA GLN A 239 -11.84 -16.56 4.48
C GLN A 239 -10.67 -17.38 5.04
N ILE A 240 -10.79 -17.90 6.26
CA ILE A 240 -9.72 -18.68 6.91
C ILE A 240 -9.74 -20.17 6.55
N GLY A 241 -10.89 -20.67 6.08
CA GLY A 241 -11.10 -22.06 5.69
C GLY A 241 -10.17 -22.52 4.58
N ALA A 242 -9.78 -21.63 3.66
CA ALA A 242 -8.80 -21.92 2.62
C ALA A 242 -7.43 -22.34 3.20
N HIS A 243 -7.09 -21.86 4.40
CA HIS A 243 -5.89 -22.25 5.16
C HIS A 243 -6.18 -23.35 6.19
N ARG A 244 -7.27 -24.11 6.00
CA ARG A 244 -7.71 -25.21 6.88
C ARG A 244 -7.94 -24.77 8.33
N LEU A 245 -8.25 -23.49 8.54
CA LEU A 245 -8.60 -22.93 9.82
C LEU A 245 -10.12 -22.77 9.91
N GLY A 246 -10.65 -22.76 11.12
CA GLY A 246 -12.02 -22.36 11.38
C GLY A 246 -12.17 -21.86 12.79
N LEU A 247 -13.17 -21.02 13.04
CA LEU A 247 -13.55 -20.60 14.37
C LEU A 247 -14.03 -21.83 15.16
N GLN A 248 -13.66 -21.90 16.44
CA GLN A 248 -14.21 -22.89 17.36
C GLN A 248 -15.71 -22.63 17.54
N ARG A 249 -16.55 -23.68 17.57
CA ARG A 249 -18.00 -23.56 17.74
C ARG A 249 -18.41 -24.02 19.16
N PRO A 250 -19.26 -23.27 19.89
CA PRO A 250 -19.82 -21.96 19.52
C PRO A 250 -18.72 -20.88 19.41
N ALA A 251 -18.86 -19.97 18.44
CA ALA A 251 -17.89 -18.90 18.18
C ALA A 251 -18.01 -17.83 19.26
N VAL A 252 -17.27 -18.01 20.35
CA VAL A 252 -17.18 -17.05 21.45
C VAL A 252 -15.87 -16.29 21.31
N CYS A 253 -15.96 -15.06 20.83
CA CYS A 253 -14.84 -14.14 20.68
C CYS A 253 -14.74 -13.22 21.90
N GLU A 254 -13.52 -13.00 22.37
CA GLU A 254 -13.25 -12.00 23.39
C GLU A 254 -13.04 -10.64 22.73
N LEU A 255 -13.96 -9.70 22.94
CA LEU A 255 -13.76 -8.31 22.53
C LEU A 255 -12.83 -7.61 23.51
N VAL A 256 -11.71 -7.10 23.00
CA VAL A 256 -10.76 -6.26 23.75
C VAL A 256 -10.87 -4.83 23.21
N PRO A 257 -11.59 -3.92 23.92
CA PRO A 257 -11.76 -2.55 23.49
C PRO A 257 -10.42 -1.81 23.42
N SER A 258 -10.26 -0.93 22.43
CA SER A 258 -9.04 -0.13 22.26
C SER A 258 -9.41 1.33 22.01
N LYS A 259 -8.96 2.23 22.87
CA LYS A 259 -9.23 3.68 22.73
C LYS A 259 -8.56 4.24 21.48
N THR A 260 -7.40 3.70 21.12
CA THR A 260 -6.67 4.04 19.90
C THR A 260 -7.49 3.63 18.70
N MET A 261 -7.97 2.38 18.63
CA MET A 261 -8.83 1.94 17.53
C MET A 261 -10.13 2.75 17.47
N ALA A 262 -10.74 3.06 18.61
CA ALA A 262 -11.93 3.91 18.68
C ALA A 262 -11.66 5.31 18.12
N ARG A 263 -10.51 5.93 18.45
CA ARG A 263 -10.11 7.24 17.90
C ARG A 263 -9.86 7.16 16.40
N LEU A 264 -9.25 6.07 15.93
CA LEU A 264 -9.01 5.81 14.51
C LEU A 264 -10.31 5.62 13.71
N ALA A 265 -11.32 4.98 14.30
CA ALA A 265 -12.59 4.70 13.63
C ALA A 265 -13.60 5.85 13.73
N LEU A 266 -13.67 6.53 14.88
CA LEU A 266 -14.71 7.51 15.21
C LEU A 266 -14.20 8.95 15.23
N GLY A 267 -12.89 9.17 15.10
CA GLY A 267 -12.29 10.50 15.22
C GLY A 267 -12.27 10.99 16.67
N LYS A 268 -12.97 12.10 16.94
CA LYS A 268 -13.02 12.70 18.29
C LYS A 268 -13.92 11.87 19.21
N LEU A 269 -13.30 11.16 20.15
CA LEU A 269 -13.98 10.29 21.11
C LEU A 269 -15.02 11.02 21.97
N GLU A 270 -14.81 12.30 22.26
CA GLU A 270 -15.73 13.16 23.03
C GLU A 270 -17.13 13.23 22.41
N ASN A 271 -17.23 13.06 21.10
CA ASN A 271 -18.49 13.13 20.35
C ASN A 271 -19.15 11.76 20.17
N ALA A 272 -18.47 10.67 20.54
CA ALA A 272 -18.96 9.32 20.38
C ALA A 272 -19.64 8.81 21.66
N SER A 273 -20.69 7.99 21.52
CA SER A 273 -21.32 7.39 22.69
C SER A 273 -20.35 6.42 23.39
N PRO A 274 -20.34 6.36 24.74
CA PRO A 274 -19.49 5.42 25.47
C PRO A 274 -19.74 3.96 25.07
N THR A 275 -20.99 3.63 24.73
CA THR A 275 -21.39 2.30 24.26
C THR A 275 -20.76 1.95 22.91
N LEU A 276 -20.67 2.92 21.98
CA LEU A 276 -20.02 2.71 20.69
C LEU A 276 -18.50 2.58 20.85
N VAL A 277 -17.89 3.42 21.68
CA VAL A 277 -16.45 3.35 21.98
C VAL A 277 -16.07 1.98 22.57
N ALA A 278 -16.88 1.44 23.48
CA ALA A 278 -16.66 0.12 24.08
C ALA A 278 -16.76 -1.04 23.07
N LYS A 279 -17.42 -0.83 21.93
CA LYS A 279 -17.55 -1.81 20.84
C LYS A 279 -16.40 -1.78 19.84
N VAL A 280 -15.50 -0.78 19.90
CA VAL A 280 -14.37 -0.65 18.97
C VAL A 280 -13.08 -1.17 19.60
N GLY A 281 -12.45 -2.15 18.96
CA GLY A 281 -11.24 -2.80 19.45
C GLY A 281 -10.83 -3.97 18.57
N PHE A 282 -10.43 -5.07 19.21
CA PHE A 282 -10.12 -6.32 18.54
C PHE A 282 -10.95 -7.46 19.11
N TRP A 283 -11.43 -8.34 18.25
CA TRP A 283 -11.87 -9.67 18.67
C TRP A 283 -10.68 -10.62 18.70
N ILE A 284 -10.59 -11.39 19.78
CA ILE A 284 -9.69 -12.53 19.91
C ILE A 284 -10.57 -13.78 19.94
N CYS A 285 -10.62 -14.52 18.84
CA CYS A 285 -11.49 -15.69 18.69
C CYS A 285 -10.67 -16.97 18.69
N PRO A 286 -11.04 -18.02 19.46
CA PRO A 286 -10.36 -19.30 19.39
C PRO A 286 -10.54 -19.96 18.02
N LEU A 287 -9.45 -20.52 17.50
CA LEU A 287 -9.39 -21.23 16.23
C LEU A 287 -9.18 -22.73 16.44
N ARG A 288 -9.69 -23.51 15.51
CA ARG A 288 -9.41 -24.94 15.36
C ARG A 288 -8.64 -25.21 14.07
N PHE A 289 -7.76 -26.19 14.13
CA PHE A 289 -6.96 -26.68 13.01
C PHE A 289 -6.67 -28.18 13.20
N PRO A 290 -6.68 -29.00 12.13
CA PRO A 290 -7.13 -28.66 10.79
C PRO A 290 -8.66 -28.73 10.69
N VAL A 291 -9.23 -27.89 9.85
CA VAL A 291 -10.61 -28.00 9.35
C VAL A 291 -10.55 -28.48 7.91
N ALA A 292 -11.58 -29.22 7.47
CA ALA A 292 -11.72 -29.55 6.06
C ALA A 292 -11.78 -28.24 5.26
N PRO A 293 -10.96 -28.09 4.21
CA PRO A 293 -11.04 -26.89 3.38
C PRO A 293 -12.46 -26.77 2.84
N PRO A 294 -12.98 -25.54 2.67
CA PRO A 294 -14.24 -25.35 1.97
C PRO A 294 -14.14 -26.02 0.60
N PRO A 295 -15.25 -26.54 0.06
CA PRO A 295 -15.25 -27.07 -1.29
C PRO A 295 -14.62 -26.03 -2.21
N ALA A 296 -13.63 -26.48 -2.99
CA ALA A 296 -12.87 -25.60 -3.87
C ALA A 296 -13.87 -24.73 -4.62
N GLN A 297 -13.74 -23.42 -4.47
CA GLN A 297 -14.69 -22.50 -5.09
C GLN A 297 -14.66 -22.79 -6.59
N GLU A 298 -15.82 -23.13 -7.15
CA GLU A 298 -15.94 -23.58 -8.53
C GLU A 298 -15.30 -22.52 -9.43
N ARG A 299 -14.14 -22.87 -9.99
CA ARG A 299 -13.41 -22.00 -10.91
C ARG A 299 -14.19 -22.01 -12.21
N ASP A 300 -14.60 -20.84 -12.68
CA ASP A 300 -15.17 -20.73 -14.01
C ASP A 300 -14.06 -20.74 -15.05
N THR A 301 -13.56 -21.94 -15.35
CA THR A 301 -12.48 -22.15 -16.32
C THR A 301 -12.90 -21.80 -17.74
N ARG A 302 -14.20 -21.64 -18.02
CA ARG A 302 -14.71 -21.22 -19.34
C ARG A 302 -14.22 -19.83 -19.72
N LEU A 303 -13.90 -18.99 -18.73
CA LEU A 303 -13.43 -17.62 -18.92
C LEU A 303 -11.91 -17.50 -18.99
N ASP A 304 -11.17 -18.58 -18.71
CA ASP A 304 -9.70 -18.56 -18.76
C ASP A 304 -9.15 -18.14 -20.14
N PRO A 305 -9.70 -18.59 -21.29
CA PRO A 305 -9.23 -18.14 -22.60
C PRO A 305 -9.36 -16.62 -22.83
N VAL A 306 -10.38 -15.98 -22.24
CA VAL A 306 -10.60 -14.53 -22.32
C VAL A 306 -9.51 -13.81 -21.53
N PHE A 307 -9.27 -14.23 -20.28
CA PHE A 307 -8.18 -13.70 -19.47
C PHE A 307 -6.82 -13.87 -20.15
N ASP A 308 -6.52 -15.08 -20.63
CA ASP A 308 -5.24 -15.40 -21.27
C ASP A 308 -5.00 -14.57 -22.53
N THR A 309 -6.05 -14.24 -23.29
CA THR A 309 -5.95 -13.37 -24.47
C THR A 309 -5.59 -11.93 -24.10
N ILE A 310 -6.15 -11.40 -23.01
CA ILE A 310 -5.80 -10.07 -22.49
C ILE A 310 -4.39 -10.07 -21.90
N GLU A 311 -4.02 -11.12 -21.17
CA GLU A 311 -2.67 -11.31 -20.62
C GLU A 311 -1.60 -11.35 -21.72
N ARG A 312 -1.87 -12.07 -22.82
CA ARG A 312 -0.98 -12.07 -24.00
C ARG A 312 -0.90 -10.71 -24.68
N SER A 313 -2.01 -9.95 -24.70
CA SER A 313 -2.05 -8.63 -25.32
C SER A 313 -1.24 -7.60 -24.51
N CYS A 314 -1.41 -7.59 -23.18
CA CYS A 314 -0.76 -6.63 -22.29
C CYS A 314 -0.02 -7.30 -21.11
N PRO A 315 1.01 -8.13 -21.37
CA PRO A 315 1.69 -8.94 -20.35
C PRO A 315 2.41 -8.10 -19.29
N ARG A 316 2.71 -6.83 -19.61
CA ARG A 316 3.27 -5.86 -18.67
C ARG A 316 2.34 -5.55 -17.49
N PHE A 317 1.03 -5.50 -17.74
CA PHE A 317 0.01 -5.18 -16.74
C PHE A 317 -0.69 -6.42 -16.19
N PHE A 318 -0.81 -7.45 -17.02
CA PHE A 318 -1.46 -8.72 -16.69
C PHE A 318 -0.48 -9.86 -16.99
N PRO A 319 0.56 -10.05 -16.15
CA PRO A 319 1.59 -11.05 -16.41
C PRO A 319 1.00 -12.48 -16.42
N PRO A 320 1.16 -13.23 -17.52
CA PRO A 320 0.56 -14.55 -17.65
C PRO A 320 0.96 -15.51 -16.54
N GLY A 321 0.01 -16.31 -16.05
CA GLY A 321 0.24 -17.35 -15.04
C GLY A 321 0.55 -16.85 -13.62
N THR A 322 0.45 -15.54 -13.37
CA THR A 322 0.69 -14.95 -12.03
C THR A 322 -0.58 -14.72 -11.21
N ALA A 323 -1.75 -14.94 -11.81
CA ALA A 323 -3.06 -14.78 -11.17
C ALA A 323 -3.96 -15.99 -11.44
N VAL A 324 -4.88 -16.26 -10.53
CA VAL A 324 -5.87 -17.35 -10.63
C VAL A 324 -7.27 -16.74 -10.76
N THR A 325 -8.11 -17.35 -11.59
CA THR A 325 -9.52 -16.97 -11.75
C THR A 325 -10.29 -17.27 -10.48
N ALA A 326 -10.85 -16.21 -9.88
CA ALA A 326 -11.70 -16.28 -8.70
C ALA A 326 -13.12 -15.86 -9.05
N LYS A 327 -14.11 -16.66 -8.63
CA LYS A 327 -15.54 -16.35 -8.81
C LYS A 327 -15.97 -15.28 -7.83
N ILE A 328 -16.64 -14.24 -8.32
CA ILE A 328 -17.29 -13.18 -7.54
C ILE A 328 -18.80 -13.22 -7.73
N ALA A 329 -19.55 -12.42 -6.98
CA ALA A 329 -21.01 -12.46 -6.96
C ALA A 329 -21.65 -12.34 -8.36
N ASN A 330 -21.08 -11.50 -9.22
CA ASN A 330 -21.63 -11.19 -10.54
C ASN A 330 -20.62 -11.46 -11.68
N GLY A 331 -19.74 -12.46 -11.52
CA GLY A 331 -18.75 -12.80 -12.54
C GLY A 331 -17.49 -13.45 -12.01
N SER A 332 -16.36 -13.18 -12.67
CA SER A 332 -15.03 -13.69 -12.33
C SER A 332 -13.99 -12.58 -12.33
N LEU A 333 -12.92 -12.73 -11.55
CA LEU A 333 -11.78 -11.83 -11.55
C LEU A 333 -10.45 -12.57 -11.51
N ARG A 334 -9.40 -11.91 -12.01
CA ARG A 334 -8.00 -12.25 -11.74
C ARG A 334 -7.31 -11.05 -11.08
N ASN A 335 -6.58 -11.29 -9.98
CA ASN A 335 -5.87 -10.25 -9.24
C ASN A 335 -4.35 -10.39 -9.45
N TYR A 336 -3.73 -9.40 -10.08
CA TYR A 336 -2.30 -9.36 -10.39
C TYR A 336 -1.58 -8.49 -9.36
N ALA A 337 -1.33 -9.06 -8.18
CA ALA A 337 -0.74 -8.32 -7.05
C ALA A 337 0.64 -7.71 -7.36
N GLY A 338 1.41 -8.33 -8.27
CA GLY A 338 2.71 -7.80 -8.69
C GLY A 338 2.64 -6.57 -9.62
N ALA A 339 1.49 -6.34 -10.25
CA ALA A 339 1.25 -5.23 -11.17
C ALA A 339 0.24 -4.21 -10.60
N ASP A 340 -0.33 -4.46 -9.42
CA ASP A 340 -1.43 -3.68 -8.82
C ASP A 340 -2.65 -3.57 -9.74
N MET A 341 -2.91 -4.60 -10.54
CA MET A 341 -4.00 -4.65 -11.51
C MET A 341 -4.98 -5.77 -11.20
N LYS A 342 -6.23 -5.58 -11.60
CA LYS A 342 -7.27 -6.62 -11.62
C LYS A 342 -7.93 -6.66 -12.99
N LEU A 343 -8.32 -7.85 -13.42
CA LEU A 343 -9.25 -8.04 -14.51
C LEU A 343 -10.57 -8.56 -13.96
N TYR A 344 -11.67 -8.04 -14.48
CA TYR A 344 -13.02 -8.46 -14.16
C TYR A 344 -13.72 -8.88 -15.45
N ILE A 345 -14.46 -9.98 -15.38
CA ILE A 345 -15.40 -10.39 -16.40
C ILE A 345 -16.73 -10.56 -15.66
N PHE A 346 -17.69 -9.68 -15.93
CA PHE A 346 -19.00 -9.76 -15.30
C PHE A 346 -19.95 -10.67 -16.10
N ASP A 347 -21.01 -11.14 -15.46
CA ASP A 347 -22.01 -12.03 -16.05
C ASP A 347 -22.76 -11.40 -17.24
N ASP A 348 -22.73 -10.07 -17.37
CA ASP A 348 -23.26 -9.34 -18.54
C ASP A 348 -22.34 -9.42 -19.77
N GLY A 349 -21.26 -10.19 -19.69
CA GLY A 349 -20.30 -10.42 -20.75
C GLY A 349 -19.31 -9.28 -20.97
N LYS A 350 -19.25 -8.29 -20.06
CA LYS A 350 -18.30 -7.18 -20.18
C LYS A 350 -17.01 -7.44 -19.41
N VAL A 351 -15.91 -7.04 -20.03
CA VAL A 351 -14.57 -7.16 -19.49
C VAL A 351 -14.06 -5.79 -19.07
N TYR A 352 -13.48 -5.73 -17.88
CA TYR A 352 -12.90 -4.52 -17.32
C TYR A 352 -11.51 -4.79 -16.75
N TYR A 353 -10.68 -3.75 -16.72
CA TYR A 353 -9.54 -3.73 -15.81
C TYR A 353 -9.77 -2.75 -14.67
N LYS A 354 -9.07 -2.94 -13.57
CA LYS A 354 -9.00 -1.95 -12.49
C LYS A 354 -7.58 -1.87 -11.97
N TYR A 355 -7.02 -0.68 -12.00
CA TYR A 355 -5.85 -0.37 -11.19
C TYR A 355 -6.27 -0.31 -9.71
N TRP A 356 -5.51 -0.92 -8.80
CA TRP A 356 -5.91 -1.10 -7.39
C TRP A 356 -6.39 0.18 -6.70
N ARG A 357 -5.83 1.34 -7.08
CA ARG A 357 -6.18 2.66 -6.51
C ARG A 357 -7.12 3.49 -7.36
N ALA A 358 -7.53 3.02 -8.54
CA ALA A 358 -8.61 3.65 -9.27
C ALA A 358 -9.95 3.39 -8.56
N LEU A 359 -10.81 4.40 -8.49
CA LEU A 359 -12.14 4.24 -7.89
C LEU A 359 -12.97 3.25 -8.71
N ASN A 360 -13.02 3.50 -10.02
CA ASN A 360 -13.85 2.77 -10.96
C ASN A 360 -13.03 1.83 -11.85
N PRO A 361 -13.56 0.64 -12.18
CA PRO A 361 -13.00 -0.17 -13.25
C PRO A 361 -13.17 0.54 -14.61
N VAL A 362 -12.26 0.27 -15.54
CA VAL A 362 -12.26 0.81 -16.89
C VAL A 362 -12.67 -0.30 -17.86
N PRO A 363 -13.67 -0.08 -18.73
CA PRO A 363 -14.10 -1.09 -19.69
C PRO A 363 -13.00 -1.36 -20.71
N ILE A 364 -12.83 -2.64 -21.08
CA ILE A 364 -11.96 -3.08 -22.16
C ILE A 364 -12.79 -3.35 -23.41
N ALA A 365 -13.69 -4.33 -23.30
CA ALA A 365 -14.42 -4.92 -24.42
C ALA A 365 -15.51 -5.88 -23.90
N SER A 366 -16.34 -6.44 -24.79
CA SER A 366 -17.16 -7.61 -24.46
C SER A 366 -16.35 -8.91 -24.61
N ILE A 367 -16.80 -10.01 -23.98
CA ILE A 367 -16.21 -11.35 -24.18
C ILE A 367 -16.14 -11.68 -25.68
N ALA A 368 -17.24 -11.44 -26.41
CA ALA A 368 -17.34 -11.71 -27.84
C ALA A 368 -16.34 -10.90 -28.68
N ASP A 369 -15.91 -9.72 -28.20
CA ASP A 369 -14.87 -8.94 -28.86
C ASP A 369 -13.47 -9.47 -28.55
N VAL A 370 -13.21 -9.87 -27.30
CA VAL A 370 -11.91 -10.44 -26.89
C VAL A 370 -11.64 -11.78 -27.58
N GLU A 371 -12.67 -12.57 -27.83
CA GLU A 371 -12.56 -13.87 -28.51
C GLU A 371 -12.31 -13.76 -30.03
N LYS A 372 -12.41 -12.56 -30.63
CA LYS A 372 -12.10 -12.37 -32.06
C LYS A 372 -10.60 -12.60 -32.29
N PRO A 373 -10.20 -13.32 -33.37
CA PRO A 373 -8.79 -13.57 -33.66
C PRO A 373 -7.92 -12.32 -33.82
N ALA A 374 -8.53 -11.18 -34.16
CA ALA A 374 -7.87 -9.90 -34.36
C ALA A 374 -7.93 -8.98 -33.13
N PHE A 375 -8.38 -9.47 -31.97
CA PHE A 375 -8.42 -8.65 -30.76
C PHE A 375 -7.01 -8.21 -30.36
N ALA A 376 -6.85 -6.91 -30.18
CA ALA A 376 -5.65 -6.31 -29.62
C ALA A 376 -6.07 -5.22 -28.64
N MET A 377 -5.55 -5.30 -27.42
CA MET A 377 -5.77 -4.27 -26.40
C MET A 377 -4.75 -3.13 -26.59
N ASP A 378 -5.20 -1.87 -26.56
CA ASP A 378 -4.29 -0.73 -26.51
C ASP A 378 -3.67 -0.60 -25.11
N CYS A 379 -2.53 -1.27 -24.93
CA CYS A 379 -1.78 -1.23 -23.68
C CYS A 379 -1.19 0.16 -23.37
N GLY A 380 -1.05 1.05 -24.37
CA GLY A 380 -0.58 2.42 -24.17
C GLY A 380 -1.58 3.29 -23.42
N SER A 381 -2.87 2.99 -23.57
CA SER A 381 -3.97 3.71 -22.90
C SER A 381 -4.31 3.20 -21.49
N ILE A 382 -3.68 2.12 -21.00
CA ILE A 382 -3.98 1.57 -19.69
C ILE A 382 -3.60 2.58 -18.60
N ARG A 383 -4.63 3.10 -17.94
CA ARG A 383 -4.53 4.06 -16.84
C ARG A 383 -4.17 3.34 -15.52
N GLY A 384 -3.25 3.93 -14.74
CA GLY A 384 -3.05 3.55 -13.34
C GLY A 384 -1.60 3.55 -12.90
N ARG A 385 -0.76 2.70 -13.53
CA ARG A 385 0.65 2.54 -13.18
C ARG A 385 1.57 3.50 -13.94
N SER A 386 1.31 3.67 -15.23
CA SER A 386 2.05 4.51 -16.18
C SER A 386 1.62 5.97 -16.14
N GLY A 387 2.51 6.82 -16.64
CA GLY A 387 2.23 8.21 -16.96
C GLY A 387 2.67 9.17 -15.87
N LEU A 388 3.16 10.32 -16.32
CA LEU A 388 3.46 11.44 -15.45
C LEU A 388 2.13 12.02 -14.92
N PRO A 389 2.12 12.66 -13.73
CA PRO A 389 0.90 13.21 -13.12
C PRO A 389 0.03 14.01 -14.09
N TRP A 390 0.65 14.86 -14.91
CA TRP A 390 -0.03 15.71 -15.90
C TRP A 390 -0.54 14.99 -17.16
N GLU A 391 -0.20 13.72 -17.35
CA GLU A 391 -0.71 12.90 -18.46
C GLU A 391 -1.97 12.12 -18.06
N ARG A 392 -2.27 12.09 -16.76
CA ARG A 392 -3.50 11.51 -16.23
C ARG A 392 -4.62 12.52 -16.52
N THR A 393 -5.34 12.34 -17.61
CA THR A 393 -6.53 13.14 -17.92
C THR A 393 -7.49 13.10 -16.73
N LEU A 394 -7.92 14.28 -16.26
CA LEU A 394 -8.91 14.48 -15.20
C LEU A 394 -10.23 13.75 -15.48
#